data_AF-W2Z329-F1
#
_entry.id   AF-W2Z329-F1
#
_cell.length_a   1.000
_cell.length_b   1.000
_cell.length_c   1.000
_cell.angle_alpha   90.00
_cell.angle_beta   90.00
_cell.angle_gamma   90.00
#
_symmetry.space_group_name_H-M   'P 1'
#
loop_
_entity.id
_entity.type
_entity.pdbx_description
1 polymer ?
#
loop_
_entity_poly.entity_id
_entity_poly.type
_entity_poly.pdbx_seq_one_letter_code
_entity_poly.pdbx_strand_id
1 'polypeptide(L)'
;MMSSVSVCDMQMELAEMAELLFNHRGIIAFYTCITVYLYGDLAIYAVAVPKSLREIICPRPSADAVVWECSDKFNSSDLYRLFVVLFGLLLGPFTFGHVHKTRTLQLVSTVIRHASFGLMIVLAIIGISRGHGRSVADVVSYEKPANIATFFGVCIYSFMCHHSVPGLVAPITDKSKVGMVLASAFMAVLSVYFVLCASATFRFQPEDIEDVYTLNFKNYPVQAFGYFLSLFPVFTLSASFPLICITLRENIRYLASSMNESAPLGDATPSRGLYGFLETNMYALVALLPPLVVAFFTEDVSMLVGFTGAYAGLGIQWIVPTFLVFCLRRRLASEWKQMHPMEVGATRPGTPAARGNKNRFASPFAHQAWLYLVLAFSVVSVVLITITHGMH
;
A
#
# COMPACT_ATOMS: atom_id res chain seq x y z
N MET A 1 38.17 -15.02 17.18
CA MET A 1 37.92 -14.33 15.89
C MET A 1 36.40 -14.33 15.66
N MET A 2 35.67 -13.47 16.37
CA MET A 2 34.25 -13.26 16.10
C MET A 2 34.17 -12.39 14.85
N SER A 3 33.66 -12.97 13.77
CA SER A 3 33.30 -12.27 12.55
C SER A 3 32.46 -11.03 12.91
N SER A 4 32.95 -9.86 12.56
CA SER A 4 32.21 -8.60 12.59
C SER A 4 31.12 -8.65 11.53
N VAL A 5 30.02 -9.34 11.82
CA VAL A 5 28.78 -9.16 11.08
C VAL A 5 28.38 -7.71 11.28
N SER A 6 28.40 -6.92 10.21
CA SER A 6 27.97 -5.54 10.30
C SER A 6 26.46 -5.55 10.57
N VAL A 7 25.96 -4.71 11.48
CA VAL A 7 24.52 -4.60 11.78
C VAL A 7 23.69 -4.28 10.52
N CYS A 8 24.33 -3.78 9.44
CA CYS A 8 23.74 -3.61 8.11
C CYS A 8 23.37 -4.91 7.37
N ASP A 9 23.82 -6.07 7.85
CA ASP A 9 23.52 -7.38 7.27
C ASP A 9 22.34 -8.08 7.94
N MET A 10 21.82 -7.54 9.05
CA MET A 10 20.59 -8.06 9.66
C MET A 10 19.37 -7.57 8.88
N GLN A 11 18.52 -8.51 8.48
CA GLN A 11 17.20 -8.18 7.94
C GLN A 11 16.39 -7.56 9.08
N MET A 12 16.29 -6.23 9.09
CA MET A 12 15.41 -5.51 10.00
C MET A 12 14.14 -5.10 9.27
N GLU A 13 12.98 -5.39 9.84
CA GLU A 13 11.70 -4.90 9.34
C GLU A 13 11.42 -3.48 9.82
N LEU A 14 10.50 -2.76 9.15
CA LEU A 14 10.14 -1.40 9.56
C LEU A 14 9.61 -1.36 11.00
N ALA A 15 8.87 -2.40 11.40
CA ALA A 15 8.34 -2.59 12.74
C ALA A 15 9.46 -2.65 13.79
N GLU A 16 10.48 -3.47 13.56
CA GLU A 16 11.64 -3.59 14.47
C GLU A 16 12.40 -2.27 14.59
N MET A 17 12.54 -1.52 13.49
CA MET A 17 13.14 -0.17 13.54
C MET A 17 12.31 0.79 14.40
N ALA A 18 10.98 0.70 14.34
CA ALA A 18 10.09 1.50 15.16
C ALA A 18 10.22 1.13 16.65
N GLU A 19 10.27 -0.15 16.99
CA GLU A 19 10.49 -0.62 18.37
C GLU A 19 11.83 -0.15 18.95
N LEU A 20 12.88 -0.14 18.13
CA LEU A 20 14.22 0.27 18.55
C LEU A 20 14.34 1.79 18.80
N LEU A 21 13.51 2.61 18.13
CA LEU A 21 13.69 4.07 18.08
C LEU A 21 12.56 4.86 18.73
N PHE A 22 11.35 4.32 18.77
CA PHE A 22 10.18 5.02 19.32
C PHE A 22 9.95 4.68 20.78
N ASN A 23 9.31 5.61 21.48
CA ASN A 23 8.76 5.34 22.80
C ASN A 23 7.41 4.62 22.66
N HIS A 24 6.86 4.15 23.78
CA HIS A 24 5.60 3.39 23.81
C HIS A 24 4.45 4.07 23.04
N ARG A 25 4.26 5.39 23.19
CA ARG A 25 3.24 6.14 22.44
C ARG A 25 3.49 6.14 20.93
N GLY A 26 4.76 6.29 20.52
CA GLY A 26 5.16 6.23 19.12
C GLY A 26 5.00 4.85 18.50
N ILE A 27 5.24 3.78 19.27
CA ILE A 27 4.99 2.40 18.84
C ILE A 27 3.49 2.18 18.59
N ILE A 28 2.62 2.58 19.54
CA ILE A 28 1.15 2.49 19.35
C ILE A 28 0.72 3.27 18.11
N ALA A 29 1.22 4.49 17.92
CA ALA A 29 0.89 5.31 16.74
C ALA A 29 1.36 4.66 15.43
N PHE A 30 2.56 4.09 15.40
CA PHE A 30 3.10 3.37 14.25
C PHE A 30 2.23 2.15 13.89
N TYR A 31 1.94 1.28 14.85
CA TYR A 31 1.14 0.08 14.62
C TYR A 31 -0.31 0.43 14.26
N THR A 32 -0.88 1.48 14.83
CA THR A 32 -2.20 1.98 14.42
C THR A 32 -2.19 2.43 12.95
N CYS A 33 -1.16 3.19 12.55
CA CYS A 33 -1.03 3.70 11.19
C CYS A 33 -0.89 2.57 10.15
N ILE A 34 -0.02 1.59 10.41
CA ILE A 34 0.15 0.43 9.50
C ILE A 34 -1.09 -0.47 9.49
N THR A 35 -1.77 -0.67 10.62
CA THR A 35 -3.03 -1.42 10.68
C THR A 35 -4.12 -0.75 9.85
N VAL A 36 -4.33 0.56 9.96
CA VAL A 36 -5.34 1.28 9.17
C VAL A 36 -5.03 1.21 7.67
N TYR A 37 -3.77 1.35 7.28
CA TYR A 37 -3.35 1.23 5.89
C TYR A 37 -3.62 -0.18 5.33
N LEU A 38 -3.21 -1.23 6.05
CA LEU A 38 -3.41 -2.62 5.62
C LEU A 38 -4.89 -3.00 5.56
N TYR A 39 -5.74 -2.46 6.44
CA TYR A 39 -7.19 -2.58 6.31
C TYR A 39 -7.70 -1.96 5.02
N GLY A 40 -7.23 -0.77 4.66
CA GLY A 40 -7.54 -0.11 3.40
C GLY A 40 -7.12 -0.95 2.18
N ASP A 41 -5.89 -1.48 2.17
CA ASP A 41 -5.41 -2.40 1.12
C ASP A 41 -6.33 -3.60 0.93
N LEU A 42 -6.69 -4.27 2.03
CA LEU A 42 -7.57 -5.42 1.99
C LEU A 42 -8.98 -5.04 1.51
N ALA A 43 -9.51 -3.89 1.92
CA ALA A 43 -10.82 -3.42 1.48
C ALA A 43 -10.84 -3.15 -0.02
N ILE A 44 -9.81 -2.47 -0.55
CA ILE A 44 -9.62 -2.23 -1.99
C ILE A 44 -9.65 -3.57 -2.75
N TYR A 45 -8.95 -4.59 -2.25
CA TYR A 45 -8.88 -5.90 -2.90
C TYR A 45 -10.23 -6.64 -2.81
N ALA A 46 -10.88 -6.58 -1.65
CA ALA A 46 -12.20 -7.16 -1.40
C ALA A 46 -13.31 -6.48 -2.22
N VAL A 47 -13.11 -5.25 -2.69
CA VAL A 47 -14.02 -4.57 -3.62
C VAL A 47 -13.68 -4.89 -5.07
N ALA A 48 -12.42 -4.74 -5.46
CA ALA A 48 -12.00 -4.85 -6.85
C ALA A 48 -12.21 -6.26 -7.43
N VAL A 49 -11.96 -7.31 -6.65
CA VAL A 49 -12.10 -8.70 -7.13
C VAL A 49 -13.58 -9.06 -7.42
N PRO A 50 -14.53 -8.89 -6.49
CA PRO A 50 -15.96 -9.09 -6.76
C PRO A 50 -16.49 -8.21 -7.89
N LYS A 51 -16.05 -6.94 -7.96
CA LYS A 51 -16.43 -6.01 -9.04
C LYS A 51 -16.01 -6.54 -10.41
N SER A 52 -14.76 -6.97 -10.55
CA SER A 52 -14.25 -7.59 -11.77
C SER A 52 -15.02 -8.86 -12.14
N LEU A 53 -15.32 -9.75 -11.19
CA LEU A 53 -16.09 -10.97 -11.44
C LEU A 53 -17.51 -10.67 -11.90
N ARG A 54 -18.19 -9.70 -11.27
CA ARG A 54 -19.53 -9.27 -11.68
C ARG A 54 -19.52 -8.76 -13.12
N GLU A 55 -18.60 -7.87 -13.47
CA GLU A 55 -18.56 -7.26 -14.80
C GLU A 55 -18.26 -8.26 -15.93
N ILE A 56 -17.68 -9.42 -15.60
CA ILE A 56 -17.49 -10.52 -16.53
C ILE A 56 -18.76 -11.37 -16.67
N ILE A 57 -19.39 -11.73 -15.55
CA ILE A 57 -20.51 -12.68 -15.51
C ILE A 57 -21.84 -12.00 -15.86
N CYS A 58 -21.99 -10.75 -15.46
CA CYS A 58 -23.14 -9.91 -15.70
C CYS A 58 -22.65 -8.51 -16.15
N PRO A 59 -22.26 -8.35 -17.41
CA PRO A 59 -21.70 -7.10 -17.92
C PRO A 59 -22.67 -5.94 -17.79
N ARG A 60 -22.17 -4.78 -17.34
CA ARG A 60 -22.97 -3.56 -17.27
C ARG A 60 -23.48 -3.15 -18.66
N PRO A 61 -24.78 -2.85 -18.83
CA PRO A 61 -25.37 -2.51 -20.13
C PRO A 61 -25.01 -1.09 -20.61
N SER A 62 -24.87 -0.12 -19.70
CA SER A 62 -24.48 1.26 -19.99
C SER A 62 -23.71 1.88 -18.82
N ALA A 63 -22.92 2.92 -19.06
CA ALA A 63 -22.12 3.57 -18.02
C ALA A 63 -22.98 4.10 -16.84
N ASP A 64 -24.18 4.61 -17.14
CA ASP A 64 -25.11 5.19 -16.16
C ASP A 64 -25.90 4.17 -15.34
N ALA A 65 -25.81 2.87 -15.67
CA ALA A 65 -26.56 1.84 -14.97
C ALA A 65 -25.93 1.54 -13.60
N VAL A 66 -26.55 2.07 -12.53
CA VAL A 66 -26.12 1.84 -11.13
C VAL A 66 -26.42 0.40 -10.69
N VAL A 67 -27.64 -0.08 -10.94
CA VAL A 67 -28.07 -1.46 -10.70
C VAL A 67 -28.76 -1.96 -11.96
N TRP A 68 -28.46 -3.18 -12.37
CA TRP A 68 -29.06 -3.80 -13.56
C TRP A 68 -29.39 -5.26 -13.31
N GLU A 69 -30.33 -5.79 -14.09
CA GLU A 69 -30.76 -7.19 -13.99
C GLU A 69 -29.72 -8.13 -14.63
N CYS A 70 -29.32 -9.16 -13.89
CA CYS A 70 -28.41 -10.20 -14.37
C CYS A 70 -29.15 -11.48 -14.76
N SER A 71 -30.22 -11.78 -14.04
CA SER A 71 -31.09 -12.94 -14.20
C SER A 71 -32.41 -12.65 -13.49
N ASP A 72 -33.46 -13.42 -13.77
CA ASP A 72 -34.79 -13.28 -13.15
C ASP A 72 -34.79 -13.33 -11.59
N LYS A 73 -33.68 -13.75 -10.97
CA LYS A 73 -33.51 -13.87 -9.52
C LYS A 73 -32.44 -12.98 -8.91
N PHE A 74 -31.59 -12.34 -9.73
CA PHE A 74 -30.42 -11.61 -9.26
C PHE A 74 -30.21 -10.34 -10.07
N ASN A 75 -30.14 -9.21 -9.36
CA ASN A 75 -29.56 -7.99 -9.91
C ASN A 75 -28.04 -7.96 -9.70
N SER A 76 -27.41 -6.94 -10.27
CA SER A 76 -25.96 -6.74 -10.25
C SER A 76 -25.39 -6.50 -8.85
N SER A 77 -26.16 -5.88 -7.95
CA SER A 77 -25.74 -5.64 -6.56
C SER A 77 -25.79 -6.92 -5.72
N ASP A 78 -26.82 -7.75 -5.89
CA ASP A 78 -26.93 -9.04 -5.21
C ASP A 78 -25.83 -10.00 -5.67
N LEU A 79 -25.54 -10.01 -6.98
CA LEU A 79 -24.45 -10.81 -7.54
C LEU A 79 -23.08 -10.34 -7.03
N TYR A 80 -22.87 -9.02 -6.93
CA TYR A 80 -21.66 -8.45 -6.34
C TYR A 80 -21.46 -8.89 -4.89
N ARG A 81 -22.49 -8.72 -4.05
CA ARG A 81 -22.46 -9.11 -2.63
C ARG A 81 -22.22 -10.60 -2.44
N LEU A 82 -22.81 -11.43 -3.31
CA LEU A 82 -22.53 -12.87 -3.35
C LEU A 82 -21.03 -13.13 -3.63
N PHE A 83 -20.42 -12.42 -4.58
CA PHE A 83 -18.99 -12.55 -4.83
C PHE A 83 -18.11 -12.04 -3.67
N VAL A 84 -18.51 -11.00 -2.93
CA VAL A 84 -17.82 -10.58 -1.71
C VAL A 84 -17.83 -11.71 -0.67
N VAL A 85 -18.99 -12.34 -0.44
CA VAL A 85 -19.12 -13.47 0.48
C VAL A 85 -18.28 -14.67 0.02
N LEU A 86 -18.35 -15.03 -1.26
CA LEU A 86 -17.56 -16.12 -1.83
C LEU A 86 -16.05 -15.83 -1.74
N PHE A 87 -15.63 -14.60 -2.00
CA PHE A 87 -14.24 -14.17 -1.85
C PHE A 87 -13.75 -14.38 -0.41
N GLY A 88 -14.55 -13.95 0.58
CA GLY A 88 -14.26 -14.17 2.00
C GLY A 88 -14.21 -15.65 2.38
N LEU A 89 -15.15 -16.47 1.89
CA LEU A 89 -15.20 -17.91 2.19
C LEU A 89 -14.06 -18.69 1.53
N LEU A 90 -13.64 -18.31 0.33
CA LEU A 90 -12.59 -19.01 -0.41
C LEU A 90 -11.19 -18.59 0.07
N LEU A 91 -10.95 -17.30 0.31
CA LEU A 91 -9.63 -16.80 0.68
C LEU A 91 -9.43 -16.65 2.18
N GLY A 92 -10.50 -16.46 2.94
CA GLY A 92 -10.48 -16.35 4.40
C GLY A 92 -9.76 -17.50 5.10
N PRO A 93 -10.00 -18.79 4.76
CA PRO A 93 -9.31 -19.91 5.39
C PRO A 93 -7.77 -19.82 5.32
N PHE A 94 -7.21 -19.21 4.27
CA PHE A 94 -5.76 -19.04 4.13
C PHE A 94 -5.18 -18.02 5.10
N THR A 95 -5.99 -17.14 5.69
CA THR A 95 -5.53 -16.12 6.66
C THR A 95 -5.33 -16.69 8.07
N PHE A 96 -5.92 -17.86 8.37
CA PHE A 96 -5.75 -18.57 9.63
C PHE A 96 -4.46 -19.39 9.67
N GLY A 97 -3.90 -19.71 8.51
CA GLY A 97 -2.64 -20.45 8.38
C GLY A 97 -1.40 -19.56 8.33
N HIS A 98 -0.26 -20.20 8.07
CA HIS A 98 0.96 -19.55 7.60
C HIS A 98 1.19 -19.98 6.15
N VAL A 99 1.15 -19.04 5.22
CA VAL A 99 1.38 -19.34 3.80
C VAL A 99 2.88 -19.50 3.57
N HIS A 100 3.35 -20.75 3.48
CA HIS A 100 4.73 -21.05 3.09
C HIS A 100 4.88 -21.06 1.56
N LYS A 101 6.04 -20.62 1.06
CA LYS A 101 6.42 -20.63 -0.38
C LYS A 101 5.65 -19.65 -1.28
N THR A 102 5.55 -18.39 -0.86
CA THR A 102 4.94 -17.29 -1.63
C THR A 102 5.73 -16.89 -2.90
N ARG A 103 7.01 -17.28 -3.01
CA ARG A 103 7.87 -16.92 -4.15
C ARG A 103 7.26 -17.25 -5.51
N THR A 104 6.68 -18.43 -5.68
CA THR A 104 6.09 -18.84 -6.96
C THR A 104 4.86 -17.99 -7.28
N LEU A 105 3.99 -17.75 -6.29
CA LEU A 105 2.82 -16.90 -6.46
C LEU A 105 3.21 -15.46 -6.82
N GLN A 106 4.25 -14.92 -6.18
CA GLN A 106 4.78 -13.59 -6.47
C GLN A 106 5.39 -13.50 -7.88
N LEU A 107 6.15 -14.51 -8.31
CA LEU A 107 6.73 -14.54 -9.66
C LEU A 107 5.63 -14.60 -10.73
N VAL A 108 4.66 -15.49 -10.56
CA VAL A 108 3.51 -15.61 -11.46
C VAL A 108 2.72 -14.31 -11.49
N SER A 109 2.40 -13.72 -10.33
CA SER A 109 1.70 -12.43 -10.26
C SER A 109 2.49 -11.33 -10.96
N THR A 110 3.81 -11.30 -10.84
CA THR A 110 4.67 -10.32 -11.50
C THR A 110 4.57 -10.43 -13.02
N VAL A 111 4.64 -11.64 -13.58
CA VAL A 111 4.49 -11.87 -15.02
C VAL A 111 3.12 -11.41 -15.51
N ILE A 112 2.05 -11.79 -14.81
CA ILE A 112 0.68 -11.40 -15.16
C ILE A 112 0.53 -9.86 -15.09
N ARG A 113 1.09 -9.20 -14.08
CA ARG A 113 1.09 -7.73 -13.96
C ARG A 113 1.75 -7.05 -15.15
N HIS A 114 2.98 -7.46 -15.50
CA HIS A 114 3.70 -6.85 -16.63
C HIS A 114 2.98 -7.09 -17.96
N ALA A 115 2.46 -8.30 -18.18
CA ALA A 115 1.67 -8.62 -19.37
C ALA A 115 0.40 -7.76 -19.44
N SER A 116 -0.30 -7.57 -18.32
CA SER A 116 -1.53 -6.77 -18.26
C SER A 116 -1.25 -5.28 -18.49
N PHE A 117 -0.23 -4.71 -17.84
CA PHE A 117 0.18 -3.33 -18.07
C PHE A 117 0.59 -3.08 -19.52
N GLY A 118 1.44 -3.96 -20.07
CA GLY A 118 1.86 -3.86 -21.47
C GLY A 118 0.67 -3.94 -22.43
N LEU A 119 -0.25 -4.88 -22.20
CA LEU A 119 -1.43 -5.04 -23.04
C LEU A 119 -2.34 -3.82 -22.97
N MET A 120 -2.65 -3.28 -21.78
CA MET A 120 -3.48 -2.07 -21.64
C MET A 120 -2.91 -0.88 -22.41
N ILE A 121 -1.59 -0.66 -22.32
CA ILE A 121 -0.89 0.41 -23.05
C ILE A 121 -1.02 0.19 -24.57
N VAL A 122 -0.72 -1.03 -25.04
CA VAL A 122 -0.79 -1.37 -26.47
C VAL A 122 -2.22 -1.21 -27.01
N LEU A 123 -3.23 -1.72 -26.30
CA LEU A 123 -4.62 -1.62 -26.73
C LEU A 123 -5.12 -0.17 -26.75
N ALA A 124 -4.71 0.64 -25.76
CA ALA A 124 -5.02 2.07 -25.75
C ALA A 124 -4.39 2.80 -26.96
N ILE A 125 -3.12 2.54 -27.26
CA ILE A 125 -2.41 3.11 -28.41
C ILE A 125 -3.05 2.68 -29.74
N ILE A 126 -3.45 1.41 -29.88
CA ILE A 126 -4.19 0.92 -31.06
C ILE A 126 -5.54 1.64 -31.19
N GLY A 127 -6.23 1.87 -30.08
CA GLY A 127 -7.47 2.63 -30.09
C GLY A 127 -7.29 4.06 -30.58
N ILE A 128 -6.22 4.73 -30.12
CA ILE A 128 -5.84 6.09 -30.55
C ILE A 128 -5.52 6.09 -32.05
N SER A 129 -4.71 5.14 -32.53
CA SER A 129 -4.30 5.08 -33.94
C SER A 129 -5.47 4.76 -34.89
N ARG A 130 -6.54 4.13 -34.39
CA ARG A 130 -7.79 3.89 -35.12
C ARG A 130 -8.76 5.07 -35.11
N GLY A 131 -8.36 6.23 -34.58
CA GLY A 131 -9.16 7.45 -34.59
C GLY A 131 -10.08 7.62 -33.37
N HIS A 132 -9.98 6.78 -32.35
CA HIS A 132 -10.68 6.98 -31.07
C HIS A 132 -9.85 7.78 -30.05
N GLY A 133 -8.85 8.54 -30.51
CA GLY A 133 -8.01 9.38 -29.68
C GLY A 133 -8.61 10.77 -29.47
N ARG A 134 -8.29 11.40 -28.34
CA ARG A 134 -8.67 12.78 -27.99
C ARG A 134 -7.55 13.75 -28.38
N SER A 135 -7.91 14.98 -28.71
CA SER A 135 -6.92 16.04 -28.97
C SER A 135 -6.30 16.56 -27.67
N VAL A 136 -5.13 17.20 -27.75
CA VAL A 136 -4.50 17.84 -26.58
C VAL A 136 -5.40 18.93 -25.97
N ALA A 137 -6.09 19.70 -26.82
CA ALA A 137 -7.02 20.73 -26.36
C ALA A 137 -8.19 20.15 -25.56
N ASP A 138 -8.72 18.99 -25.99
CA ASP A 138 -9.78 18.29 -25.27
C ASP A 138 -9.31 17.64 -23.98
N VAL A 139 -8.02 17.35 -23.82
CA VAL A 139 -7.47 16.80 -22.57
C VAL A 139 -7.30 17.90 -21.53
N VAL A 140 -6.74 19.04 -21.94
CA VAL A 140 -6.44 20.18 -21.04
C VAL A 140 -7.72 20.89 -20.58
N SER A 141 -8.80 20.84 -21.37
CA SER A 141 -10.07 21.47 -20.99
C SER A 141 -10.83 20.77 -19.85
N TYR A 142 -10.46 19.54 -19.50
CA TYR A 142 -11.16 18.71 -18.49
C TYR A 142 -10.48 18.69 -17.11
N GLU A 143 -9.88 19.80 -16.68
CA GLU A 143 -9.33 19.90 -15.33
C GLU A 143 -10.43 20.21 -14.31
N LYS A 144 -10.72 19.25 -13.42
CA LYS A 144 -11.59 19.43 -12.25
C LYS A 144 -10.71 19.57 -10.99
N PRO A 145 -10.50 20.80 -10.46
CA PRO A 145 -9.68 21.01 -9.27
C PRO A 145 -10.16 20.22 -8.04
N ALA A 146 -11.46 19.92 -7.96
CA ALA A 146 -12.05 19.12 -6.89
C ALA A 146 -11.42 17.71 -6.75
N ASN A 147 -10.90 17.13 -7.84
CA ASN A 147 -10.34 15.78 -7.85
C ASN A 147 -8.85 15.74 -7.45
N ILE A 148 -8.24 16.89 -7.16
CA ILE A 148 -6.80 16.96 -6.84
C ILE A 148 -6.44 16.20 -5.57
N ALA A 149 -7.35 16.15 -4.59
CA ALA A 149 -7.14 15.45 -3.34
C ALA A 149 -7.18 13.92 -3.51
N THR A 150 -8.16 13.42 -4.27
CA THR A 150 -8.22 12.00 -4.65
C THR A 150 -7.00 11.62 -5.48
N PHE A 151 -6.61 12.45 -6.46
CA PHE A 151 -5.39 12.25 -7.25
C PHE A 151 -4.15 12.14 -6.36
N PHE A 152 -4.00 13.06 -5.42
CA PHE A 152 -2.88 13.07 -4.49
C PHE A 152 -2.84 11.80 -3.62
N GLY A 153 -3.99 11.36 -3.09
CA GLY A 153 -4.10 10.09 -2.37
C GLY A 153 -3.72 8.87 -3.22
N VAL A 154 -4.21 8.82 -4.46
CA VAL A 154 -3.86 7.77 -5.43
C VAL A 154 -2.36 7.77 -5.77
N CYS A 155 -1.73 8.95 -5.89
CA CYS A 155 -0.29 9.04 -6.11
C CYS A 155 0.52 8.48 -4.93
N ILE A 156 0.15 8.83 -3.70
CA ILE A 156 0.80 8.27 -2.50
C ILE A 156 0.64 6.76 -2.49
N TYR A 157 -0.58 6.27 -2.68
CA TYR A 157 -0.88 4.85 -2.72
C TYR A 157 -0.05 4.11 -3.78
N SER A 158 0.06 4.68 -4.98
CA SER A 158 0.76 4.07 -6.13
C SER A 158 2.27 3.92 -5.89
N PHE A 159 2.88 4.84 -5.16
CA PHE A 159 4.30 4.80 -4.81
C PHE A 159 4.59 4.20 -3.44
N MET A 160 3.58 3.57 -2.82
CA MET A 160 3.69 3.06 -1.48
C MET A 160 4.43 1.72 -1.45
N CYS A 161 5.65 1.71 -0.92
CA CYS A 161 6.38 0.47 -0.61
C CYS A 161 7.16 0.55 0.71
N HIS A 162 7.07 1.68 1.43
CA HIS A 162 7.94 2.08 2.53
C HIS A 162 7.95 1.09 3.70
N HIS A 163 6.81 0.44 3.97
CA HIS A 163 6.71 -0.62 5.00
C HIS A 163 7.52 -1.88 4.66
N SER A 164 7.80 -2.11 3.38
CA SER A 164 8.55 -3.26 2.86
C SER A 164 9.98 -2.93 2.40
N VAL A 165 10.32 -1.65 2.24
CA VAL A 165 11.67 -1.22 1.79
C VAL A 165 12.79 -1.84 2.63
N PRO A 166 12.73 -1.89 3.98
CA PRO A 166 13.78 -2.51 4.77
C PRO A 166 14.06 -3.97 4.37
N GLY A 167 13.00 -4.77 4.20
CA GLY A 167 13.11 -6.16 3.74
C GLY A 167 13.63 -6.30 2.30
N LEU A 168 13.33 -5.34 1.42
CA LEU A 168 13.86 -5.31 0.05
C LEU A 168 15.35 -4.95 0.00
N VAL A 169 15.82 -4.10 0.92
CA VAL A 169 17.21 -3.63 0.99
C VAL A 169 18.12 -4.63 1.71
N ALA A 170 17.60 -5.38 2.67
CA ALA A 170 18.32 -6.40 3.43
C ALA A 170 19.12 -7.39 2.54
N PRO A 171 18.53 -8.03 1.50
CA PRO A 171 19.25 -9.00 0.67
C PRO A 171 20.26 -8.37 -0.32
N ILE A 172 20.31 -7.04 -0.47
CA ILE A 172 21.27 -6.39 -1.37
C ILE A 172 22.68 -6.52 -0.77
N THR A 173 23.54 -7.30 -1.45
CA THR A 173 24.91 -7.59 -1.00
C THR A 173 25.78 -6.33 -0.94
N ASP A 174 25.68 -5.46 -1.94
CA ASP A 174 26.46 -4.22 -2.01
C ASP A 174 25.61 -3.02 -1.57
N LYS A 175 25.72 -2.68 -0.28
CA LYS A 175 24.96 -1.60 0.35
C LYS A 175 25.25 -0.21 -0.24
N SER A 176 26.37 -0.02 -0.94
CA SER A 176 26.69 1.25 -1.61
C SER A 176 25.79 1.54 -2.81
N LYS A 177 25.20 0.49 -3.41
CA LYS A 177 24.33 0.58 -4.59
C LYS A 177 22.86 0.76 -4.25
N VAL A 178 22.47 0.64 -2.99
CA VAL A 178 21.06 0.69 -2.54
C VAL A 178 20.35 1.94 -3.06
N GLY A 179 20.97 3.11 -2.93
CA GLY A 179 20.39 4.38 -3.41
C GLY A 179 20.13 4.37 -4.92
N MET A 180 21.07 3.87 -5.72
CA MET A 180 20.94 3.77 -7.17
C MET A 180 19.88 2.74 -7.58
N VAL A 181 19.86 1.57 -6.92
CA VAL A 181 18.86 0.52 -7.17
C VAL A 181 17.45 1.04 -6.87
N LEU A 182 17.23 1.65 -5.71
CA LEU A 182 15.94 2.25 -5.37
C LEU A 182 15.55 3.37 -6.33
N ALA A 183 16.47 4.29 -6.66
CA ALA A 183 16.20 5.37 -7.60
C ALA A 183 15.79 4.84 -8.99
N SER A 184 16.50 3.83 -9.51
CA SER A 184 16.17 3.19 -10.78
C SER A 184 14.80 2.51 -10.75
N ALA A 185 14.45 1.84 -9.64
CA ALA A 185 13.16 1.19 -9.47
C ALA A 185 12.01 2.21 -9.45
N PHE A 186 12.14 3.28 -8.67
CA PHE A 186 11.12 4.35 -8.62
C PHE A 186 10.97 5.07 -9.98
N MET A 187 12.08 5.32 -10.70
CA MET A 187 12.02 5.92 -12.04
C MET A 187 11.37 4.99 -13.07
N ALA A 188 11.63 3.68 -12.99
CA ALA A 188 10.97 2.70 -13.85
C ALA A 188 9.45 2.65 -13.58
N VAL A 189 9.04 2.60 -12.31
CA VAL A 189 7.63 2.63 -11.90
C VAL A 189 6.95 3.90 -12.37
N LEU A 190 7.57 5.07 -12.14
CA LEU A 190 7.06 6.36 -12.60
C LEU A 190 6.87 6.39 -14.12
N SER A 191 7.83 5.85 -14.88
CA SER A 191 7.76 5.82 -16.34
C SER A 191 6.60 4.95 -16.82
N VAL A 192 6.41 3.75 -16.26
CA VAL A 192 5.31 2.85 -16.62
C VAL A 192 3.96 3.47 -16.27
N TYR A 193 3.82 4.04 -15.07
CA TYR A 193 2.59 4.72 -14.66
C TYR A 193 2.28 5.94 -15.54
N PHE A 194 3.29 6.74 -15.87
CA PHE A 194 3.09 7.88 -16.75
C PHE A 194 2.60 7.45 -18.13
N VAL A 195 3.23 6.44 -18.75
CA VAL A 195 2.81 5.94 -20.07
C VAL A 195 1.41 5.34 -20.01
N LEU A 196 1.09 4.57 -18.96
CA LEU A 196 -0.24 4.00 -18.76
C LEU A 196 -1.30 5.09 -18.64
N CYS A 197 -1.12 6.04 -17.72
CA CYS A 197 -2.06 7.14 -17.50
C CYS A 197 -2.19 8.06 -18.72
N ALA A 198 -1.09 8.39 -19.39
CA ALA A 198 -1.12 9.19 -20.61
C ALA A 198 -1.90 8.46 -21.70
N SER A 199 -1.60 7.17 -21.96
CA SER A 199 -2.32 6.38 -22.97
C SER A 199 -3.82 6.29 -22.68
N ALA A 200 -4.22 6.16 -21.40
CA ALA A 200 -5.62 6.16 -20.99
C ALA A 200 -6.29 7.52 -21.23
N THR A 201 -5.65 8.60 -20.79
CA THR A 201 -6.16 9.97 -20.86
C THR A 201 -6.43 10.40 -22.30
N PHE A 202 -5.52 10.05 -23.22
CA PHE A 202 -5.70 10.35 -24.65
C PHE A 202 -6.66 9.38 -25.35
N ARG A 203 -6.98 8.23 -24.76
CA ARG A 203 -7.86 7.22 -25.37
C ARG A 203 -9.33 7.36 -24.93
N PHE A 204 -9.59 7.66 -23.66
CA PHE A 204 -10.92 7.60 -23.07
C PHE A 204 -11.40 8.98 -22.60
N GLN A 205 -12.71 9.21 -22.59
CA GLN A 205 -13.29 10.37 -21.90
C GLN A 205 -13.25 10.13 -20.39
N PRO A 206 -13.18 11.19 -19.55
CA PRO A 206 -13.08 11.01 -18.10
C PRO A 206 -14.26 10.24 -17.49
N GLU A 207 -15.45 10.35 -18.09
CA GLU A 207 -16.68 9.67 -17.65
C GLU A 207 -16.67 8.17 -18.01
N ASP A 208 -15.91 7.79 -19.03
CA ASP A 208 -15.81 6.41 -19.51
C ASP A 208 -14.74 5.60 -18.78
N ILE A 209 -13.86 6.24 -17.98
CA ILE A 209 -12.79 5.55 -17.26
C ILE A 209 -13.38 4.86 -16.04
N GLU A 210 -13.29 3.53 -16.01
CA GLU A 210 -13.68 2.75 -14.85
C GLU A 210 -12.62 2.91 -13.75
N ASP A 211 -13.06 2.91 -12.49
CA ASP A 211 -12.16 2.95 -11.33
C ASP A 211 -11.17 1.77 -11.28
N VAL A 212 -11.56 0.64 -11.87
CA VAL A 212 -10.68 -0.47 -12.22
C VAL A 212 -10.41 -0.43 -13.73
N TYR A 213 -9.34 0.27 -14.12
CA TYR A 213 -8.99 0.54 -15.52
C TYR A 213 -8.95 -0.70 -16.45
N THR A 214 -8.68 -1.89 -15.92
CA THR A 214 -8.70 -3.11 -16.73
C THR A 214 -10.08 -3.42 -17.33
N LEU A 215 -11.15 -2.94 -16.69
CA LEU A 215 -12.53 -3.12 -17.13
C LEU A 215 -12.88 -2.26 -18.34
N ASN A 216 -12.13 -1.19 -18.63
CA ASN A 216 -12.28 -0.41 -19.87
C ASN A 216 -12.08 -1.25 -21.14
N PHE A 217 -11.43 -2.41 -21.02
CA PHE A 217 -11.14 -3.32 -22.12
C PHE A 217 -12.05 -4.56 -22.16
N LYS A 218 -13.05 -4.67 -21.27
CA LYS A 218 -13.92 -5.87 -21.17
C LYS A 218 -14.60 -6.24 -22.48
N ASN A 219 -15.00 -5.25 -23.27
CA ASN A 219 -15.69 -5.41 -24.55
C ASN A 219 -14.75 -5.36 -25.77
N TYR A 220 -13.45 -5.61 -25.58
CA TYR A 220 -12.50 -5.55 -26.69
C TYR A 220 -12.80 -6.64 -27.75
N PRO A 221 -12.65 -6.36 -29.07
CA PRO A 221 -13.05 -7.31 -30.13
C PRO A 221 -12.39 -8.69 -30.02
N VAL A 222 -11.14 -8.74 -29.56
CA VAL A 222 -10.47 -9.99 -29.23
C VAL A 222 -10.86 -10.36 -27.80
N GLN A 223 -11.87 -11.21 -27.66
CA GLN A 223 -12.44 -11.60 -26.35
C GLN A 223 -11.39 -12.12 -25.37
N ALA A 224 -10.37 -12.85 -25.85
CA ALA A 224 -9.29 -13.34 -25.01
C ALA A 224 -8.57 -12.22 -24.25
N PHE A 225 -8.36 -11.06 -24.88
CA PHE A 225 -7.74 -9.90 -24.23
C PHE A 225 -8.67 -9.25 -23.20
N GLY A 226 -9.97 -9.14 -23.54
CA GLY A 226 -10.99 -8.62 -22.62
C GLY A 226 -11.10 -9.47 -21.34
N TYR A 227 -11.20 -10.80 -21.48
CA TYR A 227 -11.23 -11.73 -20.35
C TYR A 227 -9.93 -11.71 -19.54
N PHE A 228 -8.77 -11.73 -20.21
CA PHE A 228 -7.48 -11.69 -19.53
C PHE A 228 -7.31 -10.44 -18.65
N LEU A 229 -7.62 -9.26 -19.20
CA LEU A 229 -7.55 -8.01 -18.45
C LEU A 229 -8.62 -7.93 -17.36
N SER A 230 -9.84 -8.39 -17.62
CA SER A 230 -10.90 -8.35 -16.61
C SER A 230 -10.63 -9.30 -15.43
N LEU A 231 -9.99 -10.45 -15.67
CA LEU A 231 -9.61 -11.41 -14.62
C LEU A 231 -8.27 -11.10 -13.94
N PHE A 232 -7.46 -10.18 -14.49
CA PHE A 232 -6.18 -9.79 -13.91
C PHE A 232 -6.28 -9.40 -12.41
N PRO A 233 -7.23 -8.54 -11.98
CA PRO A 233 -7.40 -8.21 -10.57
C PRO A 233 -7.79 -9.45 -9.75
N VAL A 234 -8.66 -10.31 -10.31
CA VAL A 234 -9.10 -11.55 -9.65
C VAL A 234 -7.92 -12.43 -9.29
N PHE A 235 -7.00 -12.68 -10.22
CA PHE A 235 -5.85 -13.54 -9.92
C PHE A 235 -4.83 -12.86 -9.03
N THR A 236 -4.46 -11.62 -9.34
CA THR A 236 -3.30 -10.99 -8.69
C THR A 236 -3.61 -10.44 -7.29
N LEU A 237 -4.82 -9.92 -7.08
CA LEU A 237 -5.25 -9.45 -5.77
C LEU A 237 -5.63 -10.62 -4.85
N SER A 238 -6.32 -11.65 -5.36
CA SER A 238 -6.63 -12.85 -4.57
C SER A 238 -5.38 -13.58 -4.10
N ALA A 239 -4.33 -13.67 -4.93
CA ALA A 239 -3.06 -14.27 -4.53
C ALA A 239 -2.34 -13.47 -3.42
N SER A 240 -2.57 -12.15 -3.36
CA SER A 240 -1.91 -11.25 -2.41
C SER A 240 -2.72 -11.05 -1.12
N PHE A 241 -4.05 -11.18 -1.20
CA PHE A 241 -4.98 -10.87 -0.11
C PHE A 241 -4.69 -11.66 1.18
N PRO A 242 -4.50 -13.00 1.16
CA PRO A 242 -4.18 -13.74 2.38
C PRO A 242 -2.86 -13.31 3.02
N LEU A 243 -1.87 -12.94 2.21
CA LEU A 243 -0.56 -12.51 2.71
C LEU A 243 -0.65 -11.20 3.48
N ILE A 244 -1.33 -10.21 2.90
CA ILE A 244 -1.56 -8.91 3.53
C ILE A 244 -2.42 -9.09 4.80
N CYS A 245 -3.41 -9.99 4.77
CA CYS A 245 -4.25 -10.26 5.93
C CYS A 245 -3.47 -10.92 7.09
N ILE A 246 -2.53 -11.82 6.79
CA ILE A 246 -1.62 -12.39 7.81
C ILE A 246 -0.73 -11.29 8.41
N THR A 247 -0.16 -10.42 7.57
CA THR A 247 0.63 -9.28 8.07
C THR A 247 -0.21 -8.38 8.98
N LEU A 248 -1.44 -8.06 8.59
CA LEU A 248 -2.37 -7.27 9.39
C LEU A 248 -2.69 -7.95 10.72
N ARG A 249 -2.96 -9.27 10.71
CA ARG A 249 -3.21 -10.06 11.92
C ARG A 249 -2.08 -9.93 12.94
N GLU A 250 -0.83 -10.07 12.51
CA GLU A 250 0.32 -9.94 13.41
C GLU A 250 0.49 -8.50 13.93
N ASN A 251 0.27 -7.49 13.09
CA ASN A 251 0.32 -6.08 13.51
C ASN A 251 -0.77 -5.74 14.53
N ILE A 252 -2.00 -6.25 14.35
CA ILE A 252 -3.10 -6.06 15.33
C ILE A 252 -2.76 -6.78 16.63
N ARG A 253 -2.25 -8.01 16.57
CA ARG A 253 -1.85 -8.76 17.76
C ARG A 253 -0.83 -7.99 18.58
N TYR A 254 0.18 -7.43 17.91
CA TYR A 254 1.21 -6.62 18.55
C TYR A 254 0.65 -5.32 19.13
N LEU A 255 -0.23 -4.63 18.39
CA LEU A 255 -0.89 -3.42 18.86
C LEU A 255 -1.71 -3.69 20.13
N ALA A 256 -2.47 -4.78 20.13
CA ALA A 256 -3.28 -5.19 21.28
C ALA A 256 -2.42 -5.53 22.50
N SER A 257 -1.31 -6.27 22.33
CA SER A 257 -0.40 -6.56 23.44
C SER A 257 0.28 -5.31 23.98
N SER A 258 0.64 -4.36 23.11
CA SER A 258 1.26 -3.09 23.50
C SER A 258 0.30 -2.20 24.29
N MET A 259 -0.99 -2.17 23.90
CA MET A 259 -2.01 -1.40 24.63
C MET A 259 -2.41 -2.05 25.96
N ASN A 260 -2.30 -3.38 26.06
CA ASN A 260 -2.73 -4.17 27.21
C ASN A 260 -1.62 -4.48 28.24
N GLU A 261 -0.46 -3.82 28.22
CA GLU A 261 0.60 -3.96 29.25
C GLU A 261 0.13 -3.75 30.71
N SER A 262 -1.13 -3.32 30.92
CA SER A 262 -1.77 -3.13 32.23
C SER A 262 -2.79 -4.21 32.63
N ALA A 263 -3.04 -5.24 31.80
CA ALA A 263 -4.06 -6.26 32.10
C ALA A 263 -3.44 -7.47 32.82
N PRO A 264 -3.92 -7.86 34.02
CA PRO A 264 -3.49 -9.09 34.66
C PRO A 264 -3.88 -10.29 33.81
N LEU A 265 -2.94 -11.22 33.65
CA LEU A 265 -3.15 -12.50 32.98
C LEU A 265 -4.23 -13.28 33.76
N GLY A 266 -5.48 -13.19 33.32
CA GLY A 266 -6.55 -14.02 33.86
C GLY A 266 -6.35 -15.46 33.39
N ASP A 267 -6.25 -16.40 34.33
CA ASP A 267 -6.23 -17.84 34.07
C ASP A 267 -7.57 -18.27 33.42
N ALA A 268 -7.66 -18.13 32.10
CA ALA A 268 -8.80 -18.62 31.34
C ALA A 268 -8.58 -20.09 30.98
N THR A 269 -9.44 -20.95 31.51
CA THR A 269 -9.52 -22.36 31.12
C THR A 269 -9.78 -22.47 29.61
N PRO A 270 -9.02 -23.29 28.85
CA PRO A 270 -9.19 -23.39 27.41
C PRO A 270 -10.58 -23.91 27.06
N SER A 271 -11.39 -23.03 26.47
CA SER A 271 -12.74 -23.35 26.02
C SER A 271 -12.67 -24.34 24.84
N ARG A 272 -13.41 -25.46 24.90
CA ARG A 272 -13.44 -26.47 23.81
C ARG A 272 -14.59 -26.18 22.84
N GLY A 273 -14.36 -26.31 21.53
CA GLY A 273 -15.38 -26.14 20.48
C GLY A 273 -15.23 -24.84 19.67
N LEU A 274 -16.32 -24.37 19.05
CA LEU A 274 -16.33 -23.16 18.22
C LEU A 274 -15.80 -21.92 18.96
N TYR A 275 -16.15 -21.78 20.25
CA TYR A 275 -15.66 -20.69 21.10
C TYR A 275 -14.13 -20.70 21.26
N GLY A 276 -13.52 -21.86 21.51
CA GLY A 276 -12.06 -21.97 21.60
C GLY A 276 -11.36 -21.69 20.27
N PHE A 277 -11.97 -22.08 19.15
CA PHE A 277 -11.46 -21.72 17.83
C PHE A 277 -11.53 -20.20 17.57
N LEU A 278 -12.65 -19.55 17.93
CA LEU A 278 -12.81 -18.10 17.81
C LEU A 278 -11.82 -17.34 18.71
N GLU A 279 -11.60 -17.81 19.94
CA GLU A 279 -10.66 -17.22 20.89
C GLU A 279 -9.21 -17.34 20.39
N THR A 280 -8.83 -18.51 19.87
CA THR A 280 -7.49 -18.75 19.29
C THR A 280 -7.26 -17.90 18.03
N ASN A 281 -8.30 -17.68 17.22
CA ASN A 281 -8.21 -17.02 15.92
C ASN A 281 -8.81 -15.61 15.89
N MET A 282 -9.04 -15.00 17.04
CA MET A 282 -9.70 -13.71 17.17
C MET A 282 -9.04 -12.63 16.29
N TYR A 283 -7.70 -12.54 16.32
CA TYR A 283 -6.95 -11.58 15.53
C TYR A 283 -7.08 -11.80 14.02
N ALA A 284 -7.21 -13.05 13.56
CA ALA A 284 -7.42 -13.36 12.15
C ALA A 284 -8.81 -12.91 11.68
N LEU A 285 -9.83 -13.10 12.52
CA LEU A 285 -11.20 -12.64 12.25
C LEU A 285 -11.29 -11.11 12.24
N VAL A 286 -10.66 -10.46 13.22
CA VAL A 286 -10.60 -9.00 13.30
C VAL A 286 -9.83 -8.43 12.10
N ALA A 287 -8.81 -9.10 11.58
CA ALA A 287 -8.13 -8.69 10.35
C ALA A 287 -9.00 -8.89 9.09
N LEU A 288 -9.74 -10.01 9.00
CA LEU A 288 -10.47 -10.42 7.80
C LEU A 288 -11.83 -9.74 7.62
N LEU A 289 -12.62 -9.63 8.70
CA LEU A 289 -14.03 -9.22 8.60
C LEU A 289 -14.23 -7.74 8.23
N PRO A 290 -13.51 -6.76 8.81
CA PRO A 290 -13.75 -5.35 8.49
C PRO A 290 -13.57 -5.01 7.01
N PRO A 291 -12.52 -5.47 6.29
CA PRO A 291 -12.41 -5.29 4.84
C PRO A 291 -13.60 -5.83 4.05
N LEU A 292 -14.11 -7.01 4.43
CA LEU A 292 -15.26 -7.63 3.76
C LEU A 292 -16.55 -6.87 4.04
N VAL A 293 -16.72 -6.35 5.27
CA VAL A 293 -17.85 -5.49 5.63
C VAL A 293 -17.82 -4.21 4.82
N VAL A 294 -16.65 -3.55 4.72
CA VAL A 294 -16.49 -2.37 3.86
C VAL A 294 -16.89 -2.72 2.43
N ALA A 295 -16.34 -3.81 1.87
CA ALA A 295 -16.68 -4.25 0.52
C ALA A 295 -18.15 -4.61 0.32
N PHE A 296 -18.87 -5.04 1.37
CA PHE A 296 -20.30 -5.33 1.26
C PHE A 296 -21.16 -4.06 1.07
N PHE A 297 -20.67 -2.93 1.58
CA PHE A 297 -21.39 -1.64 1.57
C PHE A 297 -20.84 -0.62 0.58
N THR A 298 -19.63 -0.79 0.04
CA THR A 298 -19.04 0.11 -0.95
C THR A 298 -18.46 -0.65 -2.15
N GLU A 299 -18.71 -0.12 -3.35
CA GLU A 299 -18.18 -0.64 -4.62
C GLU A 299 -17.15 0.31 -5.27
N ASP A 300 -16.82 1.43 -4.61
CA ASP A 300 -15.98 2.50 -5.15
C ASP A 300 -14.50 2.27 -4.80
N VAL A 301 -13.75 1.78 -5.77
CA VAL A 301 -12.31 1.51 -5.61
C VAL A 301 -11.53 2.83 -5.55
N SER A 302 -11.92 3.84 -6.34
CA SER A 302 -11.25 5.13 -6.39
C SER A 302 -11.31 5.87 -5.06
N MET A 303 -12.48 5.87 -4.42
CA MET A 303 -12.67 6.46 -3.09
C MET A 303 -11.79 5.75 -2.05
N LEU A 304 -11.81 4.42 -2.02
CA LEU A 304 -11.03 3.64 -1.06
C LEU A 304 -9.52 3.86 -1.23
N VAL A 305 -9.01 3.86 -2.46
CA VAL A 305 -7.60 4.14 -2.77
C VAL A 305 -7.24 5.58 -2.38
N GLY A 306 -8.09 6.54 -2.75
CA GLY A 306 -7.90 7.96 -2.42
C GLY A 306 -7.78 8.18 -0.91
N PHE A 307 -8.72 7.65 -0.14
CA PHE A 307 -8.73 7.77 1.32
C PHE A 307 -7.55 7.03 1.98
N THR A 308 -7.35 5.76 1.61
CA THR A 308 -6.28 4.93 2.20
C THR A 308 -4.91 5.54 1.96
N GLY A 309 -4.64 5.99 0.73
CA GLY A 309 -3.39 6.64 0.36
C GLY A 309 -3.21 8.00 1.05
N ALA A 310 -4.24 8.84 1.03
CA ALA A 310 -4.17 10.20 1.54
C ALA A 310 -3.90 10.30 3.05
N TYR A 311 -4.46 9.39 3.85
CA TYR A 311 -4.32 9.43 5.30
C TYR A 311 -3.28 8.43 5.80
N ALA A 312 -3.57 7.13 5.66
CA ALA A 312 -2.71 6.09 6.22
C ALA A 312 -1.42 5.92 5.40
N GLY A 313 -1.51 5.99 4.06
CA GLY A 313 -0.36 5.98 3.16
C GLY A 313 0.59 7.13 3.45
N LEU A 314 0.09 8.37 3.59
CA LEU A 314 0.89 9.54 3.96
C LEU A 314 1.61 9.35 5.31
N GLY A 315 0.93 8.75 6.28
CA GLY A 315 1.51 8.39 7.56
C GLY A 315 2.73 7.48 7.43
N ILE A 316 2.62 6.36 6.71
CA ILE A 316 3.71 5.38 6.58
C ILE A 316 4.79 5.86 5.60
N GLN A 317 4.42 6.62 4.57
CA GLN A 317 5.33 7.07 3.52
C GLN A 317 6.15 8.29 3.95
N TRP A 318 5.53 9.26 4.63
CA TRP A 318 6.20 10.54 4.95
C TRP A 318 6.46 10.69 6.44
N ILE A 319 5.45 10.47 7.28
CA ILE A 319 5.53 10.77 8.72
C ILE A 319 6.47 9.78 9.42
N VAL A 320 6.22 8.48 9.31
CA VAL A 320 6.98 7.43 9.98
C VAL A 320 8.49 7.48 9.64
N PRO A 321 8.92 7.51 8.36
CA PRO A 321 10.33 7.57 8.02
C PRO A 321 11.01 8.85 8.53
N THR A 322 10.30 9.98 8.51
CA THR A 322 10.80 11.25 9.02
C THR A 322 11.07 11.19 10.52
N PHE A 323 10.13 10.61 11.30
CA PHE A 323 10.31 10.42 12.74
C PHE A 323 11.40 9.38 13.05
N LEU A 324 11.53 8.30 12.29
CA LEU A 324 12.62 7.33 12.46
C LEU A 324 13.98 8.02 12.29
N VAL A 325 14.15 8.82 11.24
CA VAL A 325 15.40 9.56 11.03
C VAL A 325 15.64 10.60 12.12
N PHE A 326 14.60 11.30 12.56
CA PHE A 326 14.71 12.26 13.66
C PHE A 326 15.17 11.60 14.96
N CYS A 327 14.52 10.51 15.37
CA CYS A 327 14.87 9.75 16.58
C CYS A 327 16.27 9.14 16.48
N LEU A 328 16.62 8.54 15.34
CA LEU A 328 17.94 7.98 15.09
C LEU A 328 19.05 9.03 15.23
N ARG A 329 18.89 10.20 14.60
CA ARG A 329 19.88 11.29 14.68
C ARG A 329 20.07 11.79 16.11
N ARG A 330 18.98 11.91 16.87
CA ARG A 330 19.05 12.32 18.29
C ARG A 330 19.78 11.27 19.13
N ARG A 331 19.47 10.00 18.94
CA ARG A 331 20.12 8.88 19.66
C ARG A 331 21.62 8.80 19.35
N LEU A 332 21.99 8.88 18.07
CA LEU A 332 23.41 8.92 17.67
C LEU A 332 24.14 10.13 18.26
N ALA A 333 23.51 11.30 18.28
CA ALA A 333 24.10 12.49 18.88
C ALA A 333 24.27 12.36 20.41
N SER A 334 23.34 11.72 21.11
CA SER A 334 23.48 11.46 22.55
C SER A 334 24.55 10.42 22.85
N GLU A 335 24.59 9.31 22.11
CA GLU A 335 25.59 8.26 22.28
C GLU A 335 26.99 8.77 21.93
N TRP A 336 27.12 9.61 20.90
CA TRP A 336 28.38 10.27 20.55
C TRP A 336 28.91 11.14 21.71
N LYS A 337 28.04 11.97 22.31
CA LYS A 337 28.40 12.81 23.47
C LYS A 337 28.82 11.99 24.69
N GLN A 338 28.21 10.83 24.89
CA GLN A 338 28.55 9.91 25.99
C GLN A 338 29.89 9.21 25.76
N MET A 339 30.21 8.82 24.53
CA MET A 339 31.48 8.16 24.19
C MET A 339 32.68 9.11 24.15
N HIS A 340 32.48 10.40 23.87
CA HIS A 340 33.56 11.40 23.78
C HIS A 340 33.37 12.57 24.77
N PRO A 341 33.29 12.32 26.10
CA PRO A 341 32.97 13.37 27.07
C PRO A 341 34.05 14.47 27.14
N MET A 342 35.31 14.15 26.84
CA MET A 342 36.43 15.10 26.87
C MET A 342 36.61 15.94 25.59
N GLU A 343 36.11 15.49 24.43
CA GLU A 343 36.19 16.28 23.19
C GLU A 343 35.11 17.36 23.09
N VAL A 344 34.00 17.20 23.82
CA VAL A 344 32.90 18.20 23.88
C VAL A 344 33.35 19.52 24.50
N GLY A 345 34.38 19.51 25.35
CA GLY A 345 34.94 20.72 25.96
C GLY A 345 35.94 21.48 25.09
N ALA A 346 36.52 20.86 24.05
CA ALA A 346 37.65 21.41 23.30
C ALA A 346 37.44 21.50 21.78
N THR A 347 36.34 20.97 21.23
CA THR A 347 36.13 20.96 19.78
C THR A 347 35.23 22.10 19.31
N ARG A 348 35.84 23.09 18.66
CA ARG A 348 35.12 23.93 17.68
C ARG A 348 34.53 23.02 16.59
N PRO A 349 33.36 23.36 16.02
CA PRO A 349 32.80 22.59 14.90
C PRO A 349 33.82 22.59 13.74
N GLY A 350 34.38 21.43 13.39
CA GLY A 350 35.25 21.27 12.21
C GLY A 350 36.59 20.55 12.38
N THR A 351 36.94 19.98 13.54
CA THR A 351 38.24 19.29 13.70
C THR A 351 38.25 17.85 13.13
N PRO A 352 39.43 17.33 12.72
CA PRO A 352 39.57 16.00 12.10
C PRO A 352 39.22 14.82 13.02
N ALA A 353 39.28 14.98 14.34
CA ALA A 353 38.91 13.95 15.32
C ALA A 353 37.41 13.60 15.28
N ALA A 354 36.54 14.60 15.05
CA ALA A 354 35.11 14.40 14.81
C ALA A 354 34.79 13.71 13.46
N ARG A 355 35.81 13.46 12.64
CA ARG A 355 35.73 12.85 11.30
C ARG A 355 36.11 11.36 11.31
N GLY A 356 36.47 10.81 12.47
CA GLY A 356 37.08 9.47 12.63
C GLY A 356 36.20 8.28 12.26
N ASN A 357 34.90 8.47 12.05
CA ASN A 357 34.06 7.42 11.46
C ASN A 357 32.99 8.07 10.56
N LYS A 358 33.40 8.56 9.39
CA LYS A 358 32.44 8.92 8.34
C LYS A 358 31.65 7.66 8.02
N ASN A 359 30.42 7.60 8.52
CA ASN A 359 29.47 6.55 8.17
C ASN A 359 29.42 6.46 6.64
N ARG A 360 29.98 5.37 6.09
CA ARG A 360 30.09 5.14 4.65
C ARG A 360 28.72 5.05 3.97
N PHE A 361 27.67 4.79 4.76
CA PHE A 361 26.27 4.73 4.37
C PHE A 361 25.47 5.96 4.83
N ALA A 362 26.14 7.06 5.20
CA ALA A 362 25.46 8.30 5.57
C ALA A 362 24.60 8.81 4.40
N SER A 363 23.35 9.14 4.70
CA SER A 363 22.44 9.78 3.76
C SER A 363 23.01 11.13 3.27
N PRO A 364 22.81 11.49 1.98
CA PRO A 364 23.18 12.82 1.48
C PRO A 364 22.38 13.95 2.16
N PHE A 365 21.25 13.65 2.79
CA PHE A 365 20.37 14.62 3.43
C PHE A 365 20.83 14.99 4.86
N ALA A 366 22.02 15.54 5.04
CA ALA A 366 22.59 15.80 6.37
C ALA A 366 21.80 16.84 7.21
N HIS A 367 21.24 17.86 6.56
CA HIS A 367 20.55 18.95 7.26
C HIS A 367 19.22 18.49 7.89
N GLN A 368 18.71 19.19 8.92
CA GLN A 368 17.40 18.86 9.53
C GLN A 368 16.20 19.54 8.82
N ALA A 369 16.44 20.56 8.00
CA ALA A 369 15.36 21.32 7.35
C ALA A 369 14.40 20.44 6.53
N TRP A 370 14.90 19.41 5.86
CA TRP A 370 14.05 18.53 5.06
C TRP A 370 13.07 17.74 5.95
N LEU A 371 13.43 17.40 7.20
CA LEU A 371 12.54 16.72 8.14
C LEU A 371 11.32 17.61 8.43
N TYR A 372 11.58 18.88 8.77
CA TYR A 372 10.51 19.84 9.05
C TYR A 372 9.69 20.18 7.80
N LEU A 373 10.34 20.25 6.63
CA LEU A 373 9.65 20.47 5.37
C LEU A 373 8.70 19.32 5.03
N VAL A 374 9.14 18.06 5.18
CA VAL A 374 8.29 16.88 4.94
C VAL A 374 7.13 16.85 5.93
N LEU A 375 7.35 17.17 7.22
CA LEU A 375 6.26 17.24 8.21
C LEU A 375 5.29 18.38 7.90
N ALA A 376 5.78 19.57 7.55
CA ALA A 376 4.92 20.69 7.17
C ALA A 376 4.08 20.35 5.94
N PHE A 377 4.71 19.75 4.92
CA PHE A 377 4.01 19.31 3.71
C PHE A 377 3.00 18.21 4.01
N SER A 378 3.32 17.26 4.90
CA SER A 378 2.38 16.24 5.39
C SER A 378 1.13 16.87 6.02
N VAL A 379 1.31 17.87 6.89
CA VAL A 379 0.19 18.56 7.55
C VAL A 379 -0.64 19.35 6.53
N VAL A 380 0.00 20.11 5.64
CA VAL A 380 -0.70 20.87 4.59
C VAL A 380 -1.50 19.93 3.69
N SER A 381 -0.90 18.81 3.28
CA SER A 381 -1.56 17.79 2.47
C SER A 381 -2.80 17.22 3.17
N VAL A 382 -2.69 16.81 4.43
CA VAL A 382 -3.85 16.29 5.19
C VAL A 382 -4.95 17.35 5.30
N VAL A 383 -4.61 18.60 5.63
CA VAL A 383 -5.59 19.70 5.73
C VAL A 383 -6.30 19.93 4.39
N LEU A 384 -5.55 20.01 3.29
CA LEU A 384 -6.12 20.21 1.96
C LEU A 384 -7.04 19.05 1.56
N ILE A 385 -6.63 17.81 1.83
CA ILE A 385 -7.41 16.61 1.56
C ILE A 385 -8.69 16.60 2.39
N THR A 386 -8.62 16.91 3.69
CA THR A 386 -9.79 16.91 4.57
C THR A 386 -10.78 18.01 4.19
N ILE A 387 -10.32 19.21 3.83
CA ILE A 387 -11.19 20.30 3.36
C ILE A 387 -11.89 19.88 2.07
N THR A 388 -11.15 19.37 1.09
CA THR A 388 -11.72 18.97 -0.20
C THR A 388 -12.68 17.79 -0.09
N HIS A 389 -12.41 16.80 0.78
CA HIS A 389 -13.34 15.69 1.04
C HIS A 389 -14.53 16.09 1.91
N GLY A 390 -14.42 17.12 2.75
CA GLY A 390 -15.51 17.58 3.62
C GLY A 390 -16.46 18.58 2.94
N MET A 391 -16.09 19.11 1.77
CA MET A 391 -16.92 20.03 0.97
C MET A 391 -17.78 19.33 -0.09
N HIS A 392 -17.61 18.01 -0.26
CA HIS A 392 -18.35 17.15 -1.19
C HIS A 392 -18.92 15.95 -0.43
#